data_AF-A0A3B8WDY5-F1
#
_entry.id   AF-A0A3B8WDY5-F1
#
_cell.length_a   1.000
_cell.length_b   1.000
_cell.length_c   1.000
_cell.angle_alpha   90.00
_cell.angle_beta   90.00
_cell.angle_gamma   90.00
#
_symmetry.space_group_name_H-M   'P 1'
#
loop_
_entity.id
_entity.type
_entity.pdbx_description
1 polymer ?
#
loop_
_entity_poly.entity_id
_entity_poly.type
_entity_poly.pdbx_seq_one_letter_code
_entity_poly.pdbx_strand_id
1 'polypeptide(L)' 'LQRLVYAADDVQRGYSLVNQPLLHPRTEIVKGVRKAESKELIDRFFQRIRKG' A
#
# COMPACT_ATOMS: atom_id res chain seq x y z
N LEU A 1 10.22 -8.67 -10.72
CA LEU A 1 10.40 -8.10 -9.36
C LEU A 1 10.90 -9.19 -8.44
N GLN A 2 12.01 -9.00 -7.71
CA GLN A 2 12.50 -10.02 -6.77
C GLN A 2 11.86 -9.87 -5.38
N ARG A 3 11.65 -8.62 -4.94
CA ARG A 3 11.04 -8.30 -3.65
C ARG A 3 10.12 -7.09 -3.78
N LEU A 4 8.94 -7.16 -3.20
CA LEU A 4 7.98 -6.08 -3.08
C LEU A 4 7.87 -5.67 -1.61
N VAL A 5 8.22 -4.43 -1.29
CA VAL A 5 8.09 -3.88 0.06
C VAL A 5 7.16 -2.69 0.02
N TYR A 6 6.12 -2.69 0.86
CA TYR A 6 5.20 -1.55 0.96
C TYR A 6 4.71 -1.34 2.39
N ALA A 7 4.31 -0.10 2.68
CA ALA A 7 4.01 0.37 4.02
C ALA A 7 2.52 0.25 4.38
N ALA A 8 1.70 1.21 3.93
CA ALA A 8 0.26 1.22 4.15
C ALA A 8 -0.45 0.37 3.09
N ASP A 9 -1.52 -0.32 3.51
CA ASP A 9 -2.41 -1.00 2.59
C ASP A 9 -3.29 0.03 1.85
N ASP A 10 -3.50 -0.19 0.56
CA ASP A 10 -4.53 0.49 -0.21
C ASP A 10 -5.78 -0.40 -0.25
N VAL A 11 -6.75 -0.09 0.60
CA VAL A 11 -8.01 -0.84 0.72
C VAL A 11 -8.99 -0.60 -0.42
N GLN A 12 -8.72 0.38 -1.30
CA GLN A 12 -9.58 0.68 -2.44
C GLN A 12 -9.03 0.09 -3.75
N ARG A 13 -7.70 0.13 -3.92
CA ARG A 13 -7.05 -0.18 -5.21
C ARG A 13 -5.75 -0.98 -5.06
N GLY A 14 -5.43 -1.46 -3.86
CA GLY A 14 -4.22 -2.24 -3.63
C GLY A 14 -4.18 -3.51 -4.48
N TYR A 15 -3.00 -3.85 -5.00
CA TYR A 15 -2.81 -5.05 -5.83
C TYR A 15 -3.25 -6.35 -5.12
N SER A 16 -3.24 -6.36 -3.78
CA SER A 16 -3.69 -7.48 -2.95
C SER A 16 -5.20 -7.73 -3.02
N LEU A 17 -5.98 -6.79 -3.55
CA LEU A 17 -7.43 -6.95 -3.75
C LEU A 17 -7.77 -7.72 -5.03
N VAL A 18 -6.78 -7.96 -5.89
CA VAL A 18 -6.99 -8.66 -7.16
C VAL A 18 -6.84 -10.16 -6.94
N ASN A 19 -7.91 -10.92 -7.20
CA ASN A 19 -7.98 -12.37 -7.01
C ASN A 19 -7.24 -13.19 -8.09
N GLN A 20 -6.32 -12.57 -8.83
CA GLN A 20 -5.48 -13.23 -9.82
C GLN A 20 -4.01 -13.02 -9.48
N PRO A 21 -3.13 -14.01 -9.75
CA PRO A 21 -1.71 -13.87 -9.45
C PRO A 21 -1.08 -12.80 -10.34
N LEU A 22 -0.84 -11.61 -9.77
CA LEU A 22 -0.18 -10.49 -10.45
C LEU A 22 1.35 -10.53 -10.35
N LEU A 23 1.88 -11.27 -9.37
CA LEU A 23 3.30 -11.37 -9.10
C LEU A 23 3.78 -12.79 -9.39
N HIS A 24 5.01 -12.90 -9.90
CA HIS A 24 5.65 -14.19 -10.04
C HIS A 24 5.78 -14.87 -8.66
N PRO A 25 5.57 -16.20 -8.52
CA PRO A 25 5.59 -16.88 -7.21
C PRO A 25 6.86 -16.69 -6.39
N ARG A 26 8.01 -16.51 -7.06
CA ARG A 26 9.30 -16.20 -6.41
C ARG A 26 9.43 -14.77 -5.86
N THR A 27 8.45 -13.90 -6.04
CA THR A 27 8.51 -12.52 -5.53
C THR A 27 8.28 -12.57 -4.02
N GLU A 28 9.27 -12.16 -3.24
CA GLU A 28 9.11 -12.01 -1.79
C GLU A 28 8.29 -10.74 -1.49
N ILE A 29 7.34 -10.81 -0.56
CA ILE A 29 6.46 -9.68 -0.24
C ILE A 29 6.63 -9.32 1.23
N VAL A 30 6.99 -8.06 1.50
CA VAL A 30 7.06 -7.49 2.85
C VAL A 30 6.05 -6.35 2.94
N LYS A 31 5.13 -6.45 3.89
CA LYS A 31 4.03 -5.49 4.08
C LYS A 31 4.18 -4.82 5.43
N GLY A 32 3.73 -3.58 5.55
CA GLY A 32 3.57 -2.92 6.84
C GLY A 32 4.79 -2.14 7.33
N VAL A 33 5.84 -1.96 6.51
CA VAL A 33 7.04 -1.21 6.93
C VAL A 33 6.66 0.25 7.20
N ARG A 34 6.70 0.68 8.46
CA ARG A 34 6.24 2.02 8.89
C ARG A 34 4.79 2.33 8.48
N LYS A 35 3.92 1.31 8.55
CA LYS A 35 2.51 1.39 8.14
C LYS A 35 1.76 2.58 8.73
N ALA A 36 1.94 2.82 10.03
CA ALA A 36 1.21 3.87 10.74
C ALA A 36 1.59 5.26 10.21
N GLU A 37 2.89 5.54 10.09
CA GLU A 37 3.36 6.84 9.60
C GLU A 37 3.01 7.06 8.14
N SER A 38 3.15 6.03 7.29
CA SER A 38 2.74 6.13 5.89
C SER A 38 1.23 6.36 5.73
N LYS A 39 0.41 5.70 6.54
CA LYS A 39 -1.05 5.94 6.55
C LYS A 39 -1.37 7.37 6.97
N GLU A 40 -0.75 7.86 8.04
CA GLU A 40 -0.95 9.22 8.55
C GLU A 40 -0.58 10.27 7.49
N LEU A 41 0.49 10.06 6.72
CA LEU A 41 0.88 10.96 5.62
C LEU A 41 -0.22 11.07 4.56
N ILE A 42 -0.78 9.93 4.13
CA ILE A 42 -1.85 9.88 3.12
C ILE A 42 -3.14 10.52 3.67
N ASP A 43 -3.51 10.19 4.90
CA ASP A 43 -4.71 10.73 5.54
C ASP A 43 -4.62 12.25 5.68
N ARG A 44 -3.48 12.79 6.14
CA ARG A 44 -3.24 14.24 6.24
C ARG A 44 -3.34 14.94 4.89
N PHE A 45 -2.80 14.33 3.83
CA PHE A 45 -2.86 14.90 2.49
C PHE A 45 -4.30 15.09 2.01
N PHE A 46 -5.13 14.04 2.07
CA PHE A 46 -6.52 14.12 1.63
C PHE A 46 -7.40 14.94 2.58
N GLN A 47 -7.11 14.95 3.88
CA GLN A 47 -7.77 15.87 4.81
C GLN A 47 -7.53 17.33 4.43
N ARG A 48 -6.31 17.70 4.02
CA ARG A 48 -6.01 19.07 3.54
C ARG A 48 -6.77 19.41 2.27
N ILE A 49 -6.82 18.49 1.30
CA ILE A 49 -7.59 18.68 0.06
C ILE A 49 -9.08 18.92 0.35
N ARG A 50 -9.68 18.22 1.31
CA ARG A 50 -11.12 18.36 1.65
C ARG A 50 -11.45 19.63 2.43
N LYS A 51 -10.45 20.26 3.07
CA LYS A 51 -10.62 21.47 3.88
C LYS A 51 -10.43 22.76 3.09
N GLY A 52 -9.83 22.70 1.91
CA GLY A 52 -9.70 23.80 0.95
C GLY A 52 -10.82 23.77 -0.06
#